data_AF-A0A444ZQ63-F1
#
_entry.id   AF-A0A444ZQ63-F1
#
_cell.length_a   1.000
_cell.length_b   1.000
_cell.length_c   1.000
_cell.angle_alpha   90.00
_cell.angle_beta   90.00
_cell.angle_gamma   90.00
#
_symmetry.space_group_name_H-M   'P 1'
#
loop_
_entity.id
_entity.type
_entity.pdbx_description
1 polymer ?
#
loop_
_entity_poly.entity_id
_entity_poly.type
_entity_poly.pdbx_seq_one_letter_code
_entity_poly.pdbx_strand_id
1 'polypeptide(L)'
;MREKPIISILEEIRCYIMRILARNKKALVEITLVQHSRLKVEKRDSNRWRLFPTGDLAGNIFEVYYLPIKVSVDLGKKTCNCIFWQLNGLLCRQACAALFNLFLAMSFEKSMAMQTFCLQHTRGRAKNQHRRETKGVMHQSHNYILTESSKNMG
;
A
#
# COMPACT_ATOMS: atom_id res chain seq x y z
N MET A 1 38.78 18.53 26.11
CA MET A 1 37.55 17.74 25.89
C MET A 1 37.50 17.39 24.42
N ARG A 2 37.45 16.10 24.05
CA ARG A 2 37.41 15.68 22.63
C ARG A 2 35.96 15.61 22.19
N GLU A 3 35.52 16.55 21.35
CA GLU A 3 34.19 16.51 20.76
C GLU A 3 34.04 15.21 19.96
N LYS A 4 32.90 14.52 20.14
CA LYS A 4 32.62 13.31 19.35
C LYS A 4 32.47 13.73 17.89
N PRO A 5 33.27 13.18 16.96
CA PRO A 5 33.13 13.52 15.54
C PRO A 5 31.71 13.15 15.08
N ILE A 6 31.15 13.95 14.17
CA ILE A 6 29.79 13.80 13.61
C ILE A 6 29.49 12.36 13.17
N ILE A 7 30.50 11.65 12.67
CA ILE A 7 30.44 10.24 12.26
C ILE A 7 29.99 9.33 13.43
N SER A 8 30.45 9.58 14.65
CA SER A 8 30.06 8.80 15.84
C SER A 8 28.58 8.97 16.16
N ILE A 9 28.04 10.18 16.01
CA ILE A 9 26.64 10.49 16.30
C ILE A 9 25.73 9.83 15.27
N LEU A 10 26.11 9.87 13.99
CA LEU A 10 25.37 9.20 12.92
C LEU A 10 25.33 7.68 13.11
N GLU A 11 26.43 7.09 13.58
CA GLU A 11 26.50 5.65 13.86
C GLU A 11 25.63 5.26 15.08
N GLU A 12 25.58 6.11 16.11
CA GLU A 12 24.66 5.95 17.25
C GLU A 12 23.18 6.00 16.81
N ILE A 13 22.82 6.95 15.92
CA ILE A 13 21.47 7.05 15.34
C ILE A 13 21.14 5.82 14.50
N ARG A 14 22.07 5.38 13.64
CA ARG A 14 21.91 4.17 12.81
C ARG A 14 21.64 2.95 13.68
N CYS A 15 22.44 2.77 14.74
CA CYS A 15 22.26 1.70 15.71
C CYS A 15 20.90 1.78 16.41
N TYR A 16 20.46 2.98 16.80
CA TYR A 16 19.16 3.18 17.43
C TYR A 16 18.00 2.78 16.51
N ILE A 17 18.02 3.25 15.25
CA ILE A 17 17.00 2.90 14.25
C ILE A 17 17.01 1.39 14.00
N MET A 18 18.18 0.77 13.83
CA MET A 18 18.28 -0.68 13.63
C MET A 18 17.72 -1.48 14.81
N ARG A 19 17.95 -1.05 16.05
CA ARG A 19 17.37 -1.70 17.24
C ARG A 19 15.84 -1.56 17.26
N ILE A 20 15.30 -0.41 16.89
CA ILE A 20 13.85 -0.21 16.79
C ILE A 20 13.27 -1.11 15.71
N LEU A 21 13.87 -1.15 14.52
CA LEU A 21 13.42 -1.99 13.41
C LEU A 21 13.50 -3.48 13.77
N ALA A 22 14.56 -3.91 14.46
CA ALA A 22 14.71 -5.28 14.92
C ALA A 22 13.64 -5.66 15.96
N ARG A 23 13.35 -4.77 16.92
CA ARG A 23 12.28 -4.98 17.92
C ARG A 23 10.90 -5.01 17.28
N ASN A 24 10.64 -4.10 16.34
CA ASN A 24 9.36 -3.97 15.65
C ASN A 24 9.17 -4.98 14.52
N LYS A 25 10.19 -5.81 14.22
CA LYS A 25 10.08 -6.88 13.22
C LYS A 25 8.91 -7.81 13.51
N LYS A 26 8.68 -8.16 14.79
CA LYS A 26 7.54 -9.00 15.20
C LYS A 26 6.20 -8.32 14.91
N ALA A 27 6.05 -7.04 15.27
CA ALA A 27 4.85 -6.27 14.95
C ALA A 27 4.61 -6.17 13.43
N LEU A 28 5.67 -6.06 12.62
CA LEU A 28 5.55 -6.06 11.16
C LEU A 28 5.12 -7.43 10.60
N VAL A 29 5.62 -8.53 11.18
CA VAL A 29 5.16 -9.90 10.85
C VAL A 29 3.70 -10.09 11.27
N GLU A 30 3.31 -9.64 12.47
CA GLU A 30 1.94 -9.70 12.97
C GLU A 30 0.98 -8.87 12.13
N ILE A 31 1.34 -7.64 11.76
CA ILE A 31 0.56 -6.82 10.82
C ILE A 31 0.39 -7.56 9.49
N THR A 32 1.45 -8.19 8.97
CA THR A 32 1.39 -8.96 7.72
C THR A 32 0.46 -10.17 7.86
N LEU A 33 0.48 -10.87 9.00
CA LEU A 33 -0.41 -12.00 9.28
C LEU A 33 -1.88 -11.56 9.43
N VAL A 34 -2.13 -10.44 10.10
CA VAL A 34 -3.46 -9.83 10.21
C VAL A 34 -3.96 -9.40 8.83
N GLN A 35 -3.12 -8.80 7.99
CA GLN A 35 -3.48 -8.44 6.62
C GLN A 35 -3.78 -9.68 5.77
N HIS A 36 -3.01 -10.76 5.92
CA HIS A 36 -3.22 -12.03 5.22
C HIS A 36 -4.51 -12.74 5.63
N SER A 37 -4.79 -12.79 6.93
CA SER A 37 -6.04 -13.35 7.45
C SER A 37 -7.26 -12.54 7.01
N ARG A 38 -7.20 -11.20 7.05
CA ARG A 38 -8.25 -10.33 6.51
C ARG A 38 -8.48 -10.58 5.02
N LEU A 39 -7.40 -10.68 4.23
CA LEU A 39 -7.51 -10.97 2.80
C LEU A 39 -8.10 -12.35 2.52
N LYS A 40 -7.80 -13.36 3.34
CA LYS A 40 -8.43 -14.69 3.24
C LYS A 40 -9.93 -14.65 3.46
N VAL A 41 -10.39 -13.86 4.45
CA VAL A 41 -11.82 -13.64 4.70
C VAL A 41 -12.46 -12.95 3.49
N GLU A 42 -11.84 -11.89 3.00
CA GLU A 42 -12.35 -11.12 1.88
C GLU A 42 -12.42 -11.95 0.58
N LYS A 43 -11.44 -12.84 0.37
CA LYS A 43 -11.46 -13.86 -0.70
C LYS A 43 -12.61 -14.84 -0.56
N ARG A 44 -12.91 -15.32 0.65
CA ARG A 44 -14.04 -16.23 0.87
C ARG A 44 -15.36 -15.53 0.53
N ASP A 45 -15.48 -14.29 0.96
CA ASP A 45 -16.70 -13.49 0.81
C ASP A 45 -16.92 -12.97 -0.61
N SER A 46 -15.84 -12.89 -1.39
CA SER A 46 -15.85 -12.60 -2.82
C SER A 46 -16.69 -13.58 -3.63
N ASN A 47 -16.80 -14.86 -3.23
CA ASN A 47 -17.54 -15.87 -4.01
C ASN A 47 -19.04 -15.58 -4.13
N ARG A 48 -19.58 -14.71 -3.27
CA ARG A 48 -21.00 -14.33 -3.28
C ARG A 48 -21.32 -13.28 -4.34
N TRP A 49 -20.31 -12.67 -4.96
CA TRP A 49 -20.46 -11.55 -5.87
C TRP A 49 -20.48 -12.02 -7.33
N ARG A 50 -21.47 -11.58 -8.10
CA ARG A 50 -21.51 -11.76 -9.55
C ARG A 50 -20.91 -10.55 -10.26
N LEU A 51 -20.29 -10.80 -11.40
CA LEU A 51 -19.56 -9.79 -12.17
C LEU A 51 -20.18 -9.61 -13.55
N PHE A 52 -20.21 -8.36 -13.98
CA PHE A 52 -20.42 -7.96 -15.36
C PHE A 52 -19.22 -7.11 -15.79
N PRO A 53 -18.44 -7.53 -16.79
CA PRO A 53 -17.48 -6.63 -17.41
C PRO A 53 -18.25 -5.50 -18.09
N THR A 54 -17.84 -4.26 -17.85
CA THR A 54 -18.53 -3.07 -18.39
C THR A 54 -18.16 -2.80 -19.86
N GLY A 55 -17.24 -3.60 -20.43
CA GLY A 55 -16.81 -3.46 -21.82
C GLY A 55 -15.91 -2.24 -22.07
N ASP A 56 -15.22 -1.75 -21.04
CA ASP A 56 -14.23 -0.68 -21.22
C ASP A 56 -13.09 -1.15 -22.12
N LEU A 57 -12.53 -0.24 -22.92
CA LEU A 57 -11.47 -0.54 -23.89
C LEU A 57 -10.23 -1.22 -23.27
N ALA A 58 -10.02 -1.05 -21.97
CA ALA A 58 -8.91 -1.63 -21.23
C ALA A 58 -9.29 -2.89 -20.42
N GLY A 59 -10.56 -3.30 -20.39
CA GLY A 59 -11.06 -4.46 -19.64
C GLY A 59 -10.82 -4.40 -18.13
N ASN A 60 -10.66 -3.22 -17.56
CA ASN A 60 -10.31 -3.02 -16.15
C ASN A 60 -11.51 -2.64 -15.27
N ILE A 61 -12.66 -2.33 -15.87
CA ILE A 61 -13.84 -1.87 -15.17
C ILE A 61 -14.87 -3.00 -15.10
N PHE A 62 -15.26 -3.32 -13.87
CA PHE A 62 -16.23 -4.35 -13.57
C PHE A 62 -17.37 -3.77 -12.74
N GLU A 63 -18.59 -4.12 -13.14
CA GLU A 63 -19.76 -3.98 -12.29
C GLU A 63 -19.95 -5.28 -11.50
N VAL A 64 -19.86 -5.16 -10.19
CA VAL A 64 -20.00 -6.26 -9.25
C VAL A 64 -21.33 -6.11 -8.52
N TYR A 65 -22.16 -7.14 -8.51
CA TYR A 65 -23.45 -7.08 -7.83
C TYR A 65 -23.70 -8.28 -6.92
N TYR A 66 -24.30 -7.96 -5.78
CA TYR A 66 -24.96 -8.87 -4.86
C TYR A 66 -26.29 -8.21 -4.52
N LEU A 67 -27.36 -8.65 -5.18
CA LEU A 67 -28.67 -8.00 -5.18
C LEU A 67 -29.10 -7.59 -3.76
N PRO A 68 -29.56 -6.33 -3.55
CA PRO A 68 -29.77 -5.24 -4.53
C PRO A 68 -28.54 -4.34 -4.75
N ILE A 69 -27.38 -4.68 -4.16
CA ILE A 69 -26.21 -3.80 -4.11
C ILE A 69 -25.39 -3.97 -5.39
N LYS A 70 -25.16 -2.86 -6.10
CA LYS A 70 -24.28 -2.75 -7.25
C LYS A 70 -23.07 -1.87 -6.93
N VAL A 71 -21.88 -2.36 -7.24
CA VAL A 71 -20.60 -1.71 -6.93
C VAL A 71 -19.71 -1.74 -8.16
N SER A 72 -19.17 -0.60 -8.54
CA SER A 72 -18.13 -0.53 -9.57
C SER A 72 -16.74 -0.75 -8.97
N VAL A 73 -15.93 -1.52 -9.71
CA VAL A 73 -14.51 -1.77 -9.41
C VAL A 73 -13.71 -1.42 -10.64
N ASP A 74 -12.68 -0.60 -10.45
CA ASP A 74 -11.67 -0.30 -11.47
C ASP A 74 -10.32 -0.85 -10.99
N LEU A 75 -9.89 -1.93 -11.62
CA LEU A 75 -8.64 -2.62 -11.29
C LEU A 75 -7.40 -1.82 -11.72
N GLY A 76 -7.50 -1.03 -12.79
CA GLY A 76 -6.41 -0.20 -13.31
C GLY A 76 -6.10 0.95 -12.37
N LYS A 77 -7.14 1.61 -11.86
CA LYS A 77 -7.02 2.72 -10.88
C LYS A 77 -6.97 2.26 -9.43
N LYS A 78 -7.20 0.97 -9.16
CA LYS A 78 -7.24 0.37 -7.81
C LYS A 78 -8.30 1.03 -6.93
N THR A 79 -9.47 1.27 -7.51
CA THR A 79 -10.58 1.91 -6.83
C THR A 79 -11.79 1.00 -6.81
N CYS A 80 -12.50 1.01 -5.68
CA CYS A 80 -13.80 0.37 -5.55
C CYS A 80 -14.78 1.37 -4.94
N ASN A 81 -16.04 1.35 -5.36
CA ASN A 81 -17.04 2.24 -4.78
C ASN A 81 -17.27 2.01 -3.28
N CYS A 82 -16.83 0.88 -2.73
CA CYS A 82 -16.85 0.63 -1.28
C CYS A 82 -15.79 1.42 -0.47
N ILE A 83 -14.85 2.11 -1.14
CA ILE A 83 -13.78 2.96 -0.56
C ILE A 83 -12.74 2.18 0.29
N PHE A 84 -13.05 0.95 0.72
CA PHE A 84 -12.19 0.11 1.53
C PHE A 84 -10.79 -0.06 0.94
N TRP A 85 -10.69 -0.27 -0.38
CA TRP A 85 -9.43 -0.47 -1.07
C TRP A 85 -8.56 0.79 -1.05
N GLN A 86 -9.17 1.94 -1.28
CA GLN A 86 -8.48 3.24 -1.25
C GLN A 86 -7.92 3.53 0.15
N LEU A 87 -8.74 3.30 1.19
CA LEU A 87 -8.37 3.56 2.58
C LEU A 87 -7.32 2.58 3.11
N ASN A 88 -7.55 1.28 2.96
CA ASN A 88 -6.72 0.25 3.60
C ASN A 88 -5.54 -0.19 2.73
N GLY A 89 -5.57 0.09 1.42
CA GLY A 89 -4.60 -0.45 0.46
C GLY A 89 -4.68 -1.95 0.24
N LEU A 90 -5.70 -2.59 0.82
CA LEU A 90 -6.01 -4.01 0.67
C LEU A 90 -7.19 -4.17 -0.28
N LEU A 91 -7.23 -5.30 -0.99
CA LEU A 91 -8.37 -5.64 -1.81
C LEU A 91 -9.63 -5.80 -0.95
N CYS A 92 -10.74 -5.24 -1.41
CA CYS A 92 -12.07 -5.54 -0.92
C CYS A 92 -12.66 -6.74 -1.66
N ARG A 93 -13.79 -7.28 -1.20
CA ARG A 93 -14.41 -8.51 -1.69
C ARG A 93 -14.87 -8.36 -3.13
N GLN A 94 -15.33 -7.17 -3.51
CA GLN A 94 -15.68 -6.85 -4.89
C GLN A 94 -14.44 -6.82 -5.78
N ALA A 95 -13.34 -6.24 -5.30
CA ALA A 95 -12.08 -6.21 -6.03
C ALA A 95 -11.43 -7.59 -6.13
N CYS A 96 -11.51 -8.41 -5.07
CA CYS A 96 -11.15 -9.82 -5.10
C CYS A 96 -11.96 -10.55 -6.19
N ALA A 97 -13.28 -10.34 -6.24
CA ALA A 97 -14.14 -11.02 -7.21
C ALA A 97 -13.74 -10.68 -8.64
N ALA A 98 -13.54 -9.38 -8.93
CA ALA A 98 -13.11 -8.90 -10.23
C ALA A 98 -11.74 -9.49 -10.63
N LEU A 99 -10.76 -9.47 -9.72
CA LEU A 99 -9.45 -10.07 -9.98
C LEU A 99 -9.54 -11.57 -10.21
N PHE A 100 -10.30 -12.31 -9.40
CA PHE A 100 -10.45 -13.76 -9.57
C PHE A 100 -11.01 -14.11 -10.94
N ASN A 101 -12.01 -13.36 -11.43
CA ASN A 101 -12.58 -13.63 -12.74
C ASN A 101 -11.60 -13.33 -13.87
N LEU A 102 -10.80 -12.27 -13.76
CA LEU A 102 -9.74 -11.98 -14.73
C LEU A 102 -8.69 -13.11 -14.75
N PHE A 103 -8.31 -13.65 -13.59
CA PHE A 103 -7.34 -14.75 -13.52
C PHE A 103 -7.91 -16.10 -13.98
N LEU A 104 -9.21 -16.35 -13.84
CA LEU A 104 -9.87 -17.53 -14.41
C LEU A 104 -9.79 -17.54 -15.94
N ALA A 105 -9.81 -16.37 -16.58
CA ALA A 105 -9.62 -16.25 -18.02
C ALA A 105 -8.15 -16.47 -18.47
N MET A 106 -7.19 -16.50 -17.54
CA MET A 106 -5.75 -16.56 -17.82
C MET A 106 -5.03 -17.85 -17.36
N SER A 107 -5.75 -18.91 -16.97
CA SER A 107 -5.18 -20.25 -16.70
C SER A 107 -3.96 -20.29 -15.76
N PHE A 108 -3.96 -19.52 -14.66
CA PHE A 108 -2.91 -19.57 -13.62
C PHE A 108 -3.48 -19.91 -12.25
N GLU A 109 -2.71 -20.65 -11.42
CA GLU A 109 -3.16 -21.11 -10.10
C GLU A 109 -3.67 -19.96 -9.20
N LYS A 110 -4.96 -20.07 -8.84
CA LYS A 110 -5.79 -19.07 -8.14
C LYS A 110 -5.28 -18.61 -6.78
N SER A 111 -4.25 -19.24 -6.22
CA SER A 111 -3.71 -18.94 -4.88
C SER A 111 -2.54 -17.97 -4.94
N MET A 112 -1.63 -18.17 -5.91
CA MET A 112 -0.36 -17.46 -5.98
C MET A 112 -0.51 -16.06 -6.58
N ALA A 113 -1.40 -15.89 -7.55
CA ALA A 113 -1.62 -14.61 -8.22
C ALA A 113 -2.10 -13.49 -7.29
N MET A 114 -3.00 -13.79 -6.32
CA MET A 114 -3.50 -12.77 -5.41
C MET A 114 -2.44 -12.35 -4.37
N GLN A 115 -1.62 -13.30 -3.89
CA GLN A 115 -0.50 -12.98 -3.00
C GLN A 115 0.59 -12.20 -3.73
N THR A 116 0.92 -12.59 -4.97
CA THR A 116 1.88 -11.88 -5.83
C THR A 116 1.38 -10.48 -6.18
N PHE A 117 0.10 -10.32 -6.54
CA PHE A 117 -0.54 -9.02 -6.78
C PHE A 117 -0.50 -8.14 -5.52
N CYS A 118 -0.86 -8.70 -4.36
CA CYS A 118 -0.74 -7.99 -3.08
C CYS A 118 0.70 -7.61 -2.77
N LEU A 119 1.68 -8.50 -2.94
CA LEU A 119 3.10 -8.22 -2.68
C LEU A 119 3.68 -7.17 -3.64
N GLN A 120 3.33 -7.22 -4.93
CA GLN A 120 3.80 -6.27 -5.94
C GLN A 120 3.15 -4.89 -5.75
N HIS A 121 1.87 -4.83 -5.39
CA HIS A 121 1.13 -3.57 -5.30
C HIS A 121 1.09 -2.93 -3.91
N THR A 122 1.29 -3.68 -2.81
CA THR A 122 1.51 -3.09 -1.46
C THR A 122 2.94 -2.55 -1.31
N ARG A 123 3.96 -3.23 -1.87
CA ARG A 123 5.34 -2.71 -1.93
C ARG A 123 5.47 -1.39 -2.70
N GLY A 124 4.64 -1.20 -3.73
CA GLY A 124 4.58 0.07 -4.47
C GLY A 124 4.07 1.25 -3.62
N ARG A 125 3.18 1.00 -2.65
CA ARG A 125 2.68 2.05 -1.75
C ARG A 125 3.73 2.48 -0.72
N ALA A 126 4.49 1.53 -0.16
CA ALA A 126 5.59 1.85 0.76
C ALA A 126 6.70 2.71 0.10
N LYS A 127 7.04 2.41 -1.16
CA LYS A 127 8.01 3.21 -1.93
C LYS A 127 7.50 4.61 -2.27
N ASN A 128 6.21 4.74 -2.58
CA ASN A 128 5.60 6.04 -2.92
C ASN A 128 5.31 6.91 -1.68
N GLN A 129 4.97 6.31 -0.54
CA GLN A 129 4.84 6.98 0.75
C GLN A 129 6.20 7.55 1.19
N HIS A 130 7.26 6.71 1.17
CA HIS A 130 8.62 7.16 1.46
C HIS A 130 9.12 8.24 0.49
N ARG A 131 8.78 8.16 -0.81
CA ARG A 131 9.11 9.21 -1.79
C ARG A 131 8.35 10.52 -1.55
N ARG A 132 7.10 10.48 -1.05
CA ARG A 132 6.32 11.69 -0.72
C ARG A 132 6.81 12.31 0.59
N GLU A 133 7.15 11.49 1.58
CA GLU A 133 7.69 11.92 2.86
C GLU A 133 9.10 12.52 2.69
N THR A 134 9.99 11.89 1.91
CA THR A 134 11.33 12.44 1.61
C THR A 134 11.26 13.74 0.81
N LYS A 135 10.31 13.88 -0.13
CA LYS A 135 10.07 15.15 -0.83
C LYS A 135 9.51 16.23 0.08
N GLY A 136 8.59 15.88 0.99
CA GLY A 136 8.03 16.81 1.99
C GLY A 136 9.08 17.28 3.00
N VAL A 137 9.95 16.37 3.46
CA VAL A 137 11.05 16.67 4.38
C VAL A 137 12.09 17.56 3.69
N MET A 138 12.52 17.25 2.46
CA MET A 138 13.47 18.11 1.72
C MET A 138 12.94 19.53 1.48
N HIS A 139 11.63 19.67 1.20
CA HIS A 139 11.03 20.98 0.96
C HIS A 139 10.90 21.81 2.25
N GLN A 140 10.73 21.17 3.41
CA GLN A 140 10.74 21.83 4.72
C GLN A 140 12.16 22.24 5.13
N SER A 141 13.17 21.39 4.90
CA SER A 141 14.57 21.71 5.17
C SER A 141 15.07 22.91 4.37
N HIS A 142 14.71 23.00 3.08
CA HIS A 142 15.13 24.11 2.22
C HIS A 142 14.50 25.44 2.68
N ASN A 143 13.24 25.43 3.12
CA ASN A 143 12.57 26.61 3.66
C ASN A 143 13.14 27.03 5.03
N TYR A 144 13.55 26.08 5.87
CA TYR A 144 14.21 26.38 7.15
C TYR A 144 15.59 27.04 6.94
N ILE A 145 16.40 26.52 6.02
CA ILE A 145 17.74 27.06 5.73
C ILE A 145 17.65 28.48 5.14
N LEU A 146 16.70 28.74 4.23
CA LEU A 146 16.50 30.08 3.65
C LEU A 146 16.02 31.12 4.68
N THR A 147 15.20 30.68 5.65
CA THR A 147 14.70 31.55 6.72
C THR A 147 15.73 31.81 7.83
N GLU A 148 16.68 30.90 8.06
CA GLU A 148 17.82 31.11 8.96
C GLU A 148 18.89 32.02 8.34
N SER A 149 19.20 31.85 7.06
CA SER A 149 20.14 32.72 6.34
C SER A 149 19.65 34.18 6.26
N SER A 150 18.33 34.41 6.20
CA SER A 150 17.75 35.75 6.21
C SER A 150 17.75 36.40 7.60
N LYS A 151 17.85 35.62 8.68
CA LYS A 151 17.92 36.13 10.06
C LYS A 151 19.35 36.48 10.50
N ASN A 152 20.36 35.88 9.86
CA ASN A 152 21.78 36.09 10.19
C ASN A 152 22.44 37.22 9.36
N MET A 153 21.66 37.97 8.56
CA MET A 153 22.14 39.11 7.76
C MET A 153 21.53 40.45 8.19
N GLY A 154 20.89 40.51 9.37
CA GLY A 154 20.35 41.73 10.00
C GLY A 154 21.10 42.11 11.25
#